data_AF-A0A2A3VHS9-F1
#
_entry.id   AF-A0A2A3VHS9-F1
#
_cell.length_a   1.000
_cell.length_b   1.000
_cell.length_c   1.000
_cell.angle_alpha   90.00
_cell.angle_beta   90.00
_cell.angle_gamma   90.00
#
_symmetry.space_group_name_H-M   'P 1'
#
loop_
_entity.id
_entity.type
_entity.pdbx_description
1 polymer ?
#
loop_
_entity_poly.entity_id
_entity_poly.type
_entity_poly.pdbx_seq_one_letter_code
_entity_poly.pdbx_strand_id
1 'polypeptide(L)'
;MALGGAVAAAGFGLLMWCGITTALLQLRPGGATALSLVQGPGFVLGVLIAAAGAAAAGRARAWREHSGLLGIGALLVACLLAVSLHGGLAVRAPTAVGVLGVLLVLLAFGAIAAESVASNGPQARPRPLQVPIQLLFAMATGLGLLYLLMEQRLGAAGDGRLMLATLLGLGVVLALCHVVDGRPGTVSRPAPPLRRRAHVPGLLVAGPVLALLLGTWLPATVSLAMATLALLAAAWLDRAGSTHHPRVTPHPERAADHGI
;
A
#
# COMPACT_ATOMS: atom_id res chain seq x y z
N MET A 1 2.26 16.38 -0.16
CA MET A 1 1.52 15.55 0.83
C MET A 1 1.04 14.22 0.25
N ALA A 2 0.32 14.17 -0.88
CA ALA A 2 -0.22 12.92 -1.45
C ALA A 2 0.84 11.83 -1.75
N LEU A 3 2.03 12.22 -2.23
CA LEU A 3 3.13 11.28 -2.50
C LEU A 3 3.67 10.61 -1.23
N GLY A 4 3.89 11.38 -0.16
CA GLY A 4 4.32 10.81 1.13
C GLY A 4 3.32 9.81 1.70
N GLY A 5 2.02 10.06 1.49
CA GLY A 5 0.96 9.11 1.81
C GLY A 5 1.13 7.78 1.08
N ALA A 6 1.26 7.82 -0.25
CA ALA A 6 1.41 6.62 -1.08
C ALA A 6 2.68 5.84 -0.73
N VAL A 7 3.80 6.53 -0.54
CA VAL A 7 5.08 5.94 -0.14
C VAL A 7 4.96 5.26 1.23
N ALA A 8 4.34 5.92 2.22
CA ALA A 8 4.15 5.32 3.54
C ALA A 8 3.31 4.03 3.47
N ALA A 9 2.23 4.05 2.69
CA ALA A 9 1.36 2.88 2.53
C ALA A 9 2.08 1.72 1.82
N ALA A 10 2.94 2.00 0.84
CA ALA A 10 3.80 0.98 0.24
C ALA A 10 4.76 0.37 1.28
N GLY A 11 5.34 1.21 2.16
CA GLY A 11 6.16 0.75 3.28
C GLY A 11 5.40 -0.16 4.24
N PHE A 12 4.20 0.23 4.66
CA PHE A 12 3.34 -0.62 5.51
C PHE A 12 2.89 -1.90 4.80
N GLY A 13 2.61 -1.86 3.50
CA GLY A 13 2.32 -3.06 2.72
C GLY A 13 3.50 -4.02 2.66
N LEU A 14 4.73 -3.51 2.50
CA LEU A 14 5.95 -4.31 2.55
C LEU A 14 6.13 -4.96 3.92
N LEU A 15 5.91 -4.20 5.01
CA LEU A 15 5.94 -4.72 6.38
C LEU A 15 4.88 -5.79 6.60
N MET A 16 3.68 -5.61 6.03
CA MET A 16 2.60 -6.59 6.13
C MET A 16 2.99 -7.91 5.46
N TRP A 17 3.55 -7.88 4.24
CA TRP A 17 4.06 -9.10 3.60
C TRP A 17 5.22 -9.74 4.36
N CYS A 18 6.14 -8.95 4.92
CA CYS A 18 7.21 -9.48 5.76
C CYS A 18 6.63 -10.16 7.02
N GLY A 19 5.62 -9.57 7.65
CA GLY A 19 4.90 -10.15 8.79
C GLY A 19 4.17 -11.45 8.44
N ILE A 20 3.44 -11.49 7.32
CA ILE A 20 2.74 -12.69 6.83
C ILE A 20 3.74 -13.81 6.57
N THR A 21 4.81 -13.54 5.82
CA THR A 21 5.83 -14.56 5.53
C THR A 21 6.53 -15.04 6.81
N THR A 22 6.80 -14.14 7.76
CA THR A 22 7.39 -14.51 9.05
C THR A 22 6.44 -15.41 9.84
N ALA A 23 5.17 -15.05 9.95
CA ALA A 23 4.17 -15.88 10.62
C ALA A 23 4.06 -17.26 9.98
N LEU A 24 3.97 -17.33 8.65
CA LEU A 24 3.84 -18.59 7.92
C LEU A 24 5.10 -19.47 8.05
N LEU A 25 6.30 -18.89 8.01
CA LEU A 25 7.54 -19.66 8.16
C LEU A 25 7.70 -20.20 9.58
N GLN A 26 7.38 -19.40 10.59
CA GLN A 26 7.57 -19.80 11.98
C GLN A 26 6.48 -20.75 12.49
N LEU A 27 5.29 -20.73 11.88
CA LEU A 27 4.20 -21.66 12.20
C LEU A 27 4.28 -22.97 11.40
N ARG A 28 5.13 -23.04 10.37
CA ARG A 28 5.30 -24.25 9.56
C ARG A 28 6.55 -25.03 10.00
N PRO A 29 6.42 -26.29 10.45
CA PRO A 29 7.58 -27.13 10.73
C PRO A 29 8.39 -27.39 9.45
N GLY A 30 9.69 -27.08 9.47
CA GLY A 30 10.63 -27.32 8.36
C GLY A 30 10.72 -26.23 7.27
N GLY A 31 10.19 -25.02 7.52
CA GLY A 31 10.12 -23.93 6.54
C GLY A 31 11.44 -23.18 6.29
N ALA A 32 12.11 -23.55 5.18
CA ALA A 32 13.02 -22.79 4.31
C ALA A 32 13.87 -21.63 4.88
N THR A 33 15.16 -21.89 5.04
CA THR A 33 16.24 -20.92 5.35
C THR A 33 16.44 -19.82 4.30
N ALA A 34 15.93 -19.98 3.07
CA ALA A 34 16.14 -19.00 1.99
C ALA A 34 15.36 -17.68 2.19
N LEU A 35 14.17 -17.74 2.81
CA LEU A 35 13.38 -16.51 3.04
C LEU A 35 13.91 -15.65 4.19
N SER A 36 14.67 -16.22 5.15
CA SER A 36 15.21 -15.43 6.26
C SER A 36 16.22 -14.36 5.77
N LEU A 37 16.95 -14.67 4.69
CA LEU A 37 17.87 -13.73 4.02
C LEU A 37 17.15 -12.51 3.43
N VAL A 38 15.87 -12.65 3.08
CA VAL A 38 15.02 -11.60 2.49
C VAL A 38 14.28 -10.83 3.59
N GLN A 39 13.91 -11.49 4.68
CA GLN A 39 13.10 -10.89 5.76
C GLN A 39 13.80 -9.75 6.49
N GLY A 40 15.06 -9.94 6.90
CA GLY A 40 15.84 -8.90 7.58
C GLY A 40 15.88 -7.57 6.80
N PRO A 41 16.41 -7.56 5.57
CA PRO A 41 16.42 -6.36 4.74
C PRO A 41 15.01 -5.86 4.37
N GLY A 42 14.02 -6.77 4.22
CA GLY A 42 12.62 -6.41 3.99
C GLY A 42 12.02 -5.57 5.14
N PHE A 43 12.26 -5.95 6.39
CA PHE A 43 11.82 -5.18 7.55
C PHE A 43 12.48 -3.81 7.61
N VAL A 44 13.80 -3.74 7.42
CA VAL A 44 14.54 -2.47 7.43
C VAL A 44 14.04 -1.54 6.34
N LEU A 45 13.92 -2.03 5.10
CA LEU A 45 13.45 -1.23 3.98
C LEU A 45 12.00 -0.79 4.20
N GLY A 46 11.13 -1.67 4.71
CA GLY A 46 9.74 -1.35 5.04
C GLY A 46 9.63 -0.24 6.09
N VAL A 47 10.42 -0.32 7.17
CA VAL A 47 10.48 0.71 8.22
C VAL A 47 10.95 2.04 7.65
N LEU A 48 12.03 2.05 6.86
CA LEU A 48 12.58 3.27 6.27
C LEU A 48 11.58 3.94 5.31
N ILE A 49 10.97 3.18 4.41
CA ILE A 49 9.99 3.70 3.45
C ILE A 49 8.73 4.21 4.19
N ALA A 50 8.23 3.47 5.17
CA ALA A 50 7.06 3.86 5.95
C ALA A 50 7.31 5.16 6.74
N ALA A 51 8.44 5.23 7.45
CA ALA A 51 8.84 6.41 8.22
C ALA A 51 9.10 7.63 7.34
N ALA A 52 9.85 7.47 6.24
CA ALA A 52 10.15 8.55 5.31
C ALA A 52 8.87 9.08 4.63
N GLY A 53 7.98 8.18 4.19
CA GLY A 53 6.69 8.56 3.63
C GLY A 53 5.79 9.28 4.64
N ALA A 54 5.76 8.83 5.89
CA ALA A 54 5.01 9.48 6.96
C ALA A 54 5.57 10.88 7.28
N ALA A 55 6.89 11.02 7.34
CA ALA A 55 7.56 12.30 7.55
C ALA A 55 7.28 13.28 6.39
N ALA A 56 7.43 12.83 5.14
CA ALA A 56 7.18 13.61 3.93
C ALA A 56 5.70 14.01 3.76
N ALA A 57 4.78 13.30 4.41
CA ALA A 57 3.36 13.67 4.45
C ALA A 57 3.06 14.77 5.49
N GLY A 58 4.05 15.23 6.27
CA GLY A 58 3.85 16.26 7.31
C GLY A 58 2.98 15.77 8.47
N ARG A 59 2.93 14.45 8.71
CA ARG A 59 1.97 13.81 9.63
C ARG A 59 2.33 13.92 11.11
N ALA A 60 3.20 14.85 11.51
CA ALA A 60 3.55 15.10 12.91
C ALA A 60 2.32 15.33 13.82
N ARG A 61 1.22 15.88 13.28
CA ARG A 61 -0.04 16.09 14.00
C ARG A 61 -0.96 14.85 14.04
N ALA A 62 -1.03 14.09 12.95
CA ALA A 62 -1.79 12.83 12.86
C ALA A 62 -1.17 11.70 13.70
N TRP A 63 0.13 11.80 14.01
CA TRP A 63 0.82 10.88 14.93
C TRP A 63 0.33 10.98 16.39
N ARG A 64 -0.41 12.05 16.72
CA ARG A 64 -1.08 12.21 18.02
C ARG A 64 -2.47 11.57 18.06
N GLU A 65 -3.02 11.18 16.91
CA GLU A 65 -4.32 10.54 16.80
C GLU A 65 -4.18 9.00 16.76
N HIS A 66 -5.30 8.27 16.91
CA HIS A 66 -5.32 6.81 16.97
C HIS A 66 -4.63 6.12 15.77
N SER A 67 -4.69 6.74 14.59
CA SER A 67 -4.01 6.27 13.37
C SER A 67 -2.48 6.30 13.50
N GLY A 68 -1.94 7.26 14.23
CA GLY A 68 -0.52 7.40 14.54
C GLY A 68 0.02 6.27 15.41
N LEU A 69 -0.73 5.90 16.44
CA LEU A 69 -0.35 4.86 17.39
C LEU A 69 -0.22 3.49 16.72
N LEU A 70 -1.14 3.15 15.82
CA LEU A 70 -1.07 1.90 15.04
C LEU A 70 0.16 1.88 14.12
N GLY A 71 0.46 3.01 13.47
CA GLY A 71 1.65 3.16 12.64
C GLY A 71 2.95 3.02 13.43
N ILE A 72 3.08 3.72 14.56
CA ILE A 72 4.24 3.61 15.46
C ILE A 72 4.38 2.18 15.99
N GLY A 73 3.28 1.58 16.43
CA GLY A 73 3.25 0.18 16.87
C GLY A 73 3.78 -0.77 15.80
N ALA A 74 3.32 -0.61 14.55
CA ALA A 74 3.82 -1.41 13.43
C ALA A 74 5.34 -1.24 13.23
N LEU A 75 5.87 -0.02 13.30
CA LEU A 75 7.31 0.23 13.18
C LEU A 75 8.10 -0.41 14.34
N LEU A 76 7.60 -0.30 15.57
CA LEU A 76 8.24 -0.90 16.74
C LEU A 76 8.27 -2.43 16.66
N VAL A 77 7.15 -3.05 16.29
CA VAL A 77 7.08 -4.50 16.10
C VAL A 77 7.97 -4.95 14.94
N ALA A 78 8.04 -4.20 13.84
CA ALA A 78 8.95 -4.50 12.74
C ALA A 78 10.42 -4.44 13.16
N CYS A 79 10.82 -3.42 13.94
CA CYS A 79 12.16 -3.33 14.51
C CYS A 79 12.45 -4.51 15.45
N LEU A 80 11.49 -4.86 16.33
CA LEU A 80 11.63 -5.99 17.25
C LEU A 80 11.79 -7.31 16.48
N LEU A 81 11.01 -7.53 15.43
CA LEU A 81 11.13 -8.69 14.54
C LEU A 81 12.49 -8.72 13.83
N ALA A 82 12.95 -7.59 13.29
CA ALA A 82 14.25 -7.49 12.64
C ALA A 82 15.39 -7.88 13.60
N VAL A 83 15.36 -7.39 14.84
CA VAL A 83 16.33 -7.75 15.89
C VAL A 83 16.19 -9.22 16.30
N SER A 84 14.97 -9.71 16.48
CA SER A 84 14.69 -11.09 16.89
C SER A 84 15.18 -12.12 15.87
N LEU A 85 15.08 -11.81 14.57
CA LEU A 85 15.57 -12.66 13.50
C LEU A 85 17.11 -12.73 13.47
N HIS A 86 17.80 -11.63 13.75
CA HIS A 86 19.27 -11.61 13.82
C HIS A 86 19.80 -12.20 15.14
N GLY A 87 19.07 -12.05 16.24
CA GLY A 87 19.45 -12.55 17.56
C GLY A 87 19.19 -14.04 17.79
N GLY A 88 18.74 -14.79 16.77
CA GLY A 88 18.44 -16.22 16.86
C GLY A 88 17.17 -16.57 17.65
N LEU A 89 16.36 -15.58 18.02
CA LEU A 89 15.12 -15.80 18.77
C LEU A 89 14.10 -16.61 17.96
N ALA A 90 14.13 -16.50 16.63
CA ALA A 90 13.33 -17.30 15.72
C ALA A 90 13.52 -18.82 15.90
N VAL A 91 14.72 -19.26 16.28
CA VAL A 91 15.00 -20.69 16.53
C VAL A 91 14.54 -21.09 17.94
N ARG A 92 14.69 -20.20 18.92
CA ARG A 92 14.40 -20.47 20.34
C ARG A 92 12.92 -20.37 20.68
N ALA A 93 12.20 -19.46 20.03
CA ALA A 93 10.79 -19.17 20.29
C ALA A 93 10.03 -18.88 18.98
N PRO A 94 9.93 -19.86 18.07
CA PRO A 94 9.32 -19.66 16.74
C PRO A 94 7.87 -19.21 16.86
N THR A 95 7.09 -19.76 17.79
CA THR A 95 5.70 -19.36 18.04
C THR A 95 5.57 -17.89 18.43
N ALA A 96 6.44 -17.39 19.30
CA ALA A 96 6.43 -15.99 19.71
C ALA A 96 6.75 -15.05 18.53
N VAL A 97 7.76 -15.40 17.71
CA VAL A 97 8.09 -14.65 16.50
C VAL A 97 6.95 -14.70 15.47
N GLY A 98 6.27 -15.84 15.36
CA GLY A 98 5.08 -15.98 14.52
C GLY A 98 3.93 -15.08 14.96
N VAL A 99 3.65 -15.02 16.27
CA VAL A 99 2.63 -14.12 16.85
C VAL A 99 3.00 -12.65 16.64
N LEU A 100 4.27 -12.28 16.80
CA LEU A 100 4.77 -10.94 16.47
C LEU A 100 4.56 -10.62 14.98
N GLY A 101 4.76 -11.58 14.08
CA GLY A 101 4.45 -11.46 12.66
C GLY A 101 2.96 -11.15 12.41
N VAL A 102 2.05 -11.87 13.06
CA VAL A 102 0.60 -11.61 12.99
C VAL A 102 0.25 -10.24 13.58
N LEU A 103 0.82 -9.88 14.73
CA LEU A 103 0.61 -8.59 15.35
C LEU A 103 1.05 -7.43 14.43
N LEU A 104 2.20 -7.58 13.75
CA LEU A 104 2.65 -6.60 12.76
C LEU A 104 1.63 -6.42 11.63
N VAL A 105 1.08 -7.53 11.11
CA VAL A 105 0.06 -7.50 10.06
C VAL A 105 -1.16 -6.73 10.51
N LEU A 106 -1.66 -7.00 11.71
CA LEU A 106 -2.82 -6.30 12.28
C LEU A 106 -2.55 -4.80 12.48
N LEU A 107 -1.36 -4.43 12.96
CA LEU A 107 -0.98 -3.04 13.16
C LEU A 107 -0.82 -2.30 11.83
N ALA A 108 -0.16 -2.91 10.84
CA ALA A 108 0.03 -2.34 9.51
C ALA A 108 -1.31 -2.16 8.78
N PHE A 109 -2.18 -3.19 8.83
CA PHE A 109 -3.54 -3.12 8.32
C PHE A 109 -4.34 -2.00 9.01
N GLY A 110 -4.31 -1.97 10.35
CA GLY A 110 -5.00 -0.98 11.15
C GLY A 110 -4.53 0.45 10.84
N ALA A 111 -3.23 0.65 10.64
CA ALA A 111 -2.67 1.95 10.27
C ALA A 111 -3.18 2.42 8.89
N ILE A 112 -3.22 1.52 7.89
CA ILE A 112 -3.75 1.84 6.56
C ILE A 112 -5.26 2.11 6.62
N ALA A 113 -6.02 1.28 7.34
CA ALA A 113 -7.45 1.45 7.50
C ALA A 113 -7.79 2.75 8.23
N ALA A 114 -7.12 3.06 9.33
CA ALA A 114 -7.33 4.29 10.08
C ALA A 114 -6.98 5.55 9.27
N GLU A 115 -5.89 5.51 8.48
CA GLU A 115 -5.53 6.59 7.56
C GLU A 115 -6.61 6.78 6.48
N SER A 116 -7.16 5.70 5.94
CA SER A 116 -8.22 5.77 4.93
C SER A 116 -9.47 6.48 5.49
N VAL A 117 -9.85 6.16 6.73
CA VAL A 117 -10.99 6.77 7.43
C VAL A 117 -10.71 8.24 7.75
N ALA A 118 -9.52 8.55 8.27
CA ALA A 118 -9.14 9.94 8.58
C ALA A 118 -9.06 10.83 7.33
N SER A 119 -8.71 10.26 6.17
CA SER A 119 -8.66 10.98 4.90
C SER A 119 -10.04 11.32 4.33
N ASN A 120 -11.09 10.67 4.82
CA ASN A 120 -12.47 10.99 4.48
C ASN A 120 -12.97 12.12 5.37
N GLY A 121 -12.96 13.34 4.83
CA GLY A 121 -13.61 14.46 5.50
C GLY A 121 -15.08 14.17 5.82
N PRO A 122 -15.67 14.82 6.83
CA PRO A 122 -17.04 14.55 7.31
C PRO A 122 -18.15 14.74 6.26
N GLN A 123 -17.84 15.31 5.10
CA GLN A 123 -18.79 15.55 3.99
C GLN A 123 -18.59 14.60 2.79
N ALA A 124 -17.62 13.67 2.84
CA ALA A 124 -17.38 12.73 1.77
C ALA A 124 -18.47 11.64 1.73
N ARG A 125 -19.01 11.34 0.53
CA ARG A 125 -19.94 10.22 0.35
C ARG A 125 -19.23 8.92 0.80
N PRO A 126 -19.87 8.08 1.63
CA PRO A 126 -19.28 6.81 2.02
C PRO A 126 -19.03 5.96 0.76
N ARG A 127 -17.76 5.61 0.53
CA ARG A 127 -17.33 4.70 -0.52
C ARG A 127 -16.99 3.36 0.12
N PRO A 128 -17.86 2.34 0.01
CA PRO A 128 -17.68 1.09 0.76
C PRO A 128 -16.41 0.33 0.35
N LEU A 129 -15.90 0.56 -0.87
CA LEU A 129 -14.71 -0.13 -1.39
C LEU A 129 -13.42 0.69 -1.22
N GLN A 130 -13.46 1.89 -0.63
CA GLN A 130 -12.28 2.74 -0.52
C GLN A 130 -11.20 2.14 0.37
N VAL A 131 -11.56 1.62 1.55
CA VAL A 131 -10.59 0.95 2.46
C VAL A 131 -9.99 -0.29 1.77
N PRO A 132 -10.78 -1.22 1.20
CA PRO A 132 -10.25 -2.32 0.40
C PRO A 132 -9.30 -1.90 -0.72
N ILE A 133 -9.64 -0.86 -1.49
CA ILE A 133 -8.82 -0.38 -2.62
C ILE A 133 -7.47 0.15 -2.11
N GLN A 134 -7.48 0.98 -1.07
CA GLN A 134 -6.24 1.53 -0.50
C GLN A 134 -5.35 0.43 0.09
N LEU A 135 -5.95 -0.57 0.72
CA LEU A 135 -5.24 -1.73 1.23
C LEU A 135 -4.65 -2.59 0.11
N LEU A 136 -5.43 -2.87 -0.94
CA LEU A 136 -4.96 -3.60 -2.13
C LEU A 136 -3.81 -2.86 -2.80
N PHE A 137 -3.85 -1.54 -2.89
CA PHE A 137 -2.74 -0.73 -3.40
C PHE A 137 -1.50 -0.83 -2.55
N ALA A 138 -1.64 -0.67 -1.23
CA ALA A 138 -0.53 -0.82 -0.28
C ALA A 138 0.08 -2.22 -0.40
N MET A 139 -0.75 -3.26 -0.47
CA MET A 139 -0.31 -4.64 -0.62
C MET A 139 0.36 -4.91 -1.95
N ALA A 140 -0.19 -4.44 -3.06
CA ALA A 140 0.39 -4.66 -4.39
C ALA A 140 1.75 -3.95 -4.52
N THR A 141 1.85 -2.71 -4.04
CA THR A 141 3.11 -1.95 -4.04
C THR A 141 4.15 -2.57 -3.09
N GLY A 142 3.73 -3.00 -1.90
CA GLY A 142 4.57 -3.73 -0.95
C GLY A 142 5.05 -5.07 -1.51
N LEU A 143 4.20 -5.80 -2.22
CA LEU A 143 4.56 -7.06 -2.89
C LEU A 143 5.57 -6.82 -4.01
N GLY A 144 5.38 -5.78 -4.81
CA GLY A 144 6.34 -5.40 -5.86
C GLY A 144 7.73 -5.07 -5.29
N LEU A 145 7.78 -4.34 -4.17
CA LEU A 145 9.03 -4.08 -3.45
C LEU A 145 9.66 -5.37 -2.89
N LEU A 146 8.84 -6.27 -2.33
CA LEU A 146 9.33 -7.56 -1.84
C LEU A 146 9.92 -8.40 -2.99
N TYR A 147 9.26 -8.40 -4.14
CA TYR A 147 9.72 -9.09 -5.35
C TYR A 147 11.03 -8.53 -5.88
N LEU A 148 11.20 -7.20 -5.89
CA LEU A 148 12.49 -6.58 -6.19
C LEU A 148 13.58 -7.01 -5.22
N LEU A 149 13.25 -7.09 -3.94
CA LEU A 149 14.19 -7.49 -2.90
C LEU A 149 14.57 -8.97 -3.02
N MET A 150 13.59 -9.83 -3.32
CA MET A 150 13.82 -11.24 -3.62
C MET A 150 14.74 -11.40 -4.83
N GLU A 151 14.46 -10.72 -5.94
CA GLU A 151 15.28 -10.77 -7.15
C GLU A 151 16.72 -10.31 -6.88
N GLN A 152 16.91 -9.23 -6.10
CA GLN A 152 18.24 -8.73 -5.73
C GLN A 152 19.01 -9.68 -4.80
N ARG A 153 18.34 -10.40 -3.90
CA ARG A 153 18.98 -11.23 -2.88
C ARG A 153 19.14 -12.69 -3.27
N LEU A 154 18.23 -13.22 -4.07
CA LEU A 154 18.21 -14.62 -4.52
C LEU A 154 18.74 -14.77 -5.95
N GLY A 155 18.90 -13.66 -6.68
CA GLY A 155 19.29 -13.65 -8.10
C GLY A 155 18.16 -14.11 -9.03
N ALA A 156 18.43 -14.09 -10.33
CA ALA A 156 17.49 -14.44 -11.41
C ALA A 156 17.05 -15.93 -11.45
N ALA A 157 17.27 -16.67 -10.37
CA ALA A 157 16.81 -18.05 -10.20
C ALA A 157 15.31 -18.14 -9.84
N GLY A 158 14.66 -17.00 -9.56
CA GLY A 158 13.22 -16.94 -9.32
C GLY A 158 12.40 -16.86 -10.62
N ASP A 159 11.19 -17.42 -10.60
CA ASP A 159 10.21 -17.27 -11.68
C ASP A 159 9.69 -15.83 -11.76
N GLY A 160 10.53 -14.89 -12.23
CA GLY A 160 10.18 -13.48 -12.38
C GLY A 160 8.92 -13.26 -13.24
N ARG A 161 8.64 -14.19 -14.17
CA ARG A 161 7.38 -14.20 -14.95
C ARG A 161 6.16 -14.47 -14.08
N LEU A 162 6.23 -15.42 -13.14
CA LEU A 162 5.14 -15.67 -12.18
C LEU A 162 4.94 -14.45 -11.27
N MET A 163 6.03 -13.83 -10.82
CA MET A 163 5.99 -12.62 -9.99
C MET A 163 5.35 -11.42 -10.74
N LEU A 164 5.64 -11.25 -12.03
CA LEU A 164 4.97 -10.26 -12.87
C LEU A 164 3.50 -10.61 -13.12
N ALA A 165 3.18 -11.88 -13.32
CA ALA A 165 1.81 -12.34 -13.52
C ALA A 165 0.94 -12.11 -12.28
N THR A 166 1.47 -12.32 -11.07
CA THR A 166 0.75 -12.03 -9.82
C THR A 166 0.51 -10.53 -9.64
N LEU A 167 1.50 -9.68 -9.95
CA LEU A 167 1.33 -8.23 -9.95
C LEU A 167 0.30 -7.77 -10.99
N LEU A 168 0.29 -8.37 -12.18
CA LEU A 168 -0.74 -8.11 -13.20
C LEU A 168 -2.13 -8.49 -12.69
N GLY A 169 -2.28 -9.69 -12.13
CA GLY A 169 -3.54 -10.15 -11.55
C GLY A 169 -4.07 -9.19 -10.48
N LEU A 170 -3.21 -8.75 -9.56
CA LEU A 170 -3.53 -7.74 -8.55
C LEU A 170 -3.92 -6.40 -9.19
N GLY A 171 -3.20 -5.95 -10.22
CA GLY A 171 -3.52 -4.73 -10.97
C GLY A 171 -4.89 -4.79 -11.65
N VAL A 172 -5.26 -5.93 -12.23
CA VAL A 172 -6.57 -6.17 -12.84
C VAL A 172 -7.67 -6.17 -11.78
N VAL A 173 -7.46 -6.85 -10.64
CA VAL A 173 -8.43 -6.85 -9.54
C VAL A 173 -8.64 -5.43 -9.00
N LEU A 174 -7.56 -4.66 -8.81
CA LEU A 174 -7.61 -3.25 -8.41
C LEU A 174 -8.39 -2.39 -9.41
N ALA A 175 -8.14 -2.57 -10.70
CA ALA A 175 -8.86 -1.86 -11.75
C ALA A 175 -10.35 -2.21 -11.72
N LEU A 176 -10.70 -3.48 -11.51
CA LEU A 176 -12.09 -3.93 -11.38
C LEU A 176 -12.76 -3.32 -10.15
N CYS A 177 -12.09 -3.31 -9.00
CA CYS A 177 -12.61 -2.67 -7.78
C CYS A 177 -12.89 -1.17 -8.01
N HIS A 178 -12.02 -0.45 -8.72
CA HIS A 178 -12.25 0.95 -9.08
C HIS A 178 -13.44 1.15 -10.01
N VAL A 179 -13.64 0.26 -10.98
CA VAL A 179 -14.78 0.31 -11.89
C VAL A 179 -16.08 0.06 -11.14
N VAL A 180 -16.10 -0.89 -10.22
CA VAL A 180 -17.28 -1.22 -9.39
C VAL A 180 -17.60 -0.09 -8.42
N ASP A 181 -16.61 0.47 -7.71
CA ASP A 181 -16.80 1.62 -6.81
C ASP A 181 -17.24 2.88 -7.58
N GLY A 182 -16.84 3.00 -8.85
CA GLY A 182 -17.20 4.08 -9.74
C GLY A 182 -18.61 3.99 -10.34
N ARG A 183 -19.33 2.85 -10.23
CA ARG A 183 -20.69 2.72 -10.76
C ARG A 183 -21.63 3.65 -9.99
N PRO A 184 -22.21 4.66 -10.64
CA PRO A 184 -23.06 5.62 -9.95
C PRO A 184 -24.34 4.94 -9.50
N GLY A 185 -24.52 4.80 -8.19
CA GLY A 185 -25.87 4.73 -7.60
C GLY A 185 -26.55 6.08 -7.81
N THR A 186 -27.32 6.19 -8.90
CA THR A 186 -28.53 7.02 -9.09
C THR A 186 -28.60 8.39 -8.41
N VAL A 187 -27.52 9.19 -8.42
CA VAL A 187 -27.61 10.61 -8.04
C VAL A 187 -26.77 11.43 -9.01
N SER A 188 -27.48 12.18 -9.84
CA SER A 188 -26.96 13.12 -10.84
C SER A 188 -26.11 14.21 -10.19
N ARG A 189 -24.78 14.10 -10.34
CA ARG A 189 -23.86 15.21 -10.14
C ARG A 189 -22.93 15.32 -11.35
N PRO A 190 -22.43 16.53 -11.66
CA PRO A 190 -21.61 16.76 -12.84
C PRO A 190 -20.38 15.84 -12.78
N ALA A 191 -20.24 15.04 -13.82
CA ALA A 191 -19.16 14.07 -13.93
C ALA A 191 -17.81 14.80 -13.85
N PRO A 192 -16.85 14.34 -13.05
CA PRO A 192 -15.47 14.78 -13.23
C PRO A 192 -15.05 14.48 -14.67
N PRO A 193 -14.13 15.25 -15.27
CA PRO A 193 -13.76 15.10 -16.67
C PRO A 193 -13.40 13.64 -16.98
N LEU A 194 -14.13 13.04 -17.92
CA LEU A 194 -14.06 11.64 -18.35
C LEU A 194 -12.62 11.11 -18.48
N ARG A 195 -11.71 11.98 -18.92
CA ARG A 195 -10.27 11.70 -19.09
C ARG A 195 -9.58 11.24 -17.80
N ARG A 196 -9.84 11.89 -16.65
CA ARG A 196 -9.14 11.59 -15.38
C ARG A 196 -9.59 10.27 -14.75
N ARG A 197 -10.84 9.85 -15.03
CA ARG A 197 -11.47 8.63 -14.50
C ARG A 197 -10.97 7.36 -15.20
N ALA A 198 -10.51 7.47 -16.45
CA ALA A 198 -9.97 6.34 -17.23
C ALA A 198 -8.46 6.13 -17.05
N HIS A 199 -7.69 7.15 -16.64
CA HIS A 199 -6.24 7.04 -16.53
C HIS A 199 -5.75 6.12 -15.40
N VAL A 200 -6.43 6.07 -14.26
CA VAL A 200 -6.04 5.20 -13.13
C VAL A 200 -6.20 3.70 -13.46
N PRO A 201 -7.37 3.21 -13.93
CA PRO A 201 -7.49 1.80 -14.34
C PRO A 201 -6.62 1.48 -15.56
N GLY A 202 -6.43 2.44 -16.46
CA GLY A 202 -5.51 2.31 -17.59
C GLY A 202 -4.06 2.08 -17.13
N LEU A 203 -3.54 2.89 -16.21
CA LEU A 203 -2.18 2.74 -15.68
C LEU A 203 -1.99 1.41 -14.91
N LEU A 204 -3.00 1.01 -14.12
CA LEU A 204 -2.99 -0.21 -13.30
C LEU A 204 -2.80 -1.48 -14.14
N VAL A 205 -3.35 -1.51 -15.36
CA VAL A 205 -3.25 -2.67 -16.26
C VAL A 205 -2.11 -2.47 -17.26
N ALA A 206 -1.99 -1.29 -17.86
CA ALA A 206 -0.99 -1.02 -18.89
C ALA A 206 0.44 -1.14 -18.35
N GLY A 207 0.70 -0.72 -17.10
CA GLY A 207 2.02 -0.83 -16.48
C GLY A 207 2.56 -2.28 -16.42
N PRO A 208 1.87 -3.19 -15.70
CA PRO A 208 2.30 -4.58 -15.62
C PRO A 208 2.23 -5.32 -16.97
N VAL A 209 1.28 -5.00 -17.86
CA VAL A 209 1.26 -5.57 -19.23
C VAL A 209 2.48 -5.13 -20.03
N LEU A 210 2.83 -3.85 -20.01
CA LEU A 210 4.00 -3.32 -20.70
C LEU A 210 5.28 -3.94 -20.11
N ALA A 211 5.38 -4.08 -18.79
CA ALA A 211 6.50 -4.74 -18.12
C ALA A 211 6.64 -6.23 -18.48
N LEU A 212 5.52 -6.94 -18.67
CA LEU A 212 5.50 -8.32 -19.15
C LEU A 212 5.97 -8.43 -20.60
N LEU A 213 5.49 -7.55 -21.48
CA LEU A 213 5.93 -7.50 -22.88
C LEU A 213 7.42 -7.18 -22.99
N LEU A 214 7.88 -6.19 -22.23
CA LEU A 214 9.26 -5.73 -22.16
C LEU A 214 10.19 -6.72 -21.45
N GLY A 215 9.68 -7.53 -20.53
CA GLY A 215 10.45 -8.56 -19.81
C GLY A 215 10.96 -9.70 -20.69
N THR A 216 10.55 -9.75 -21.96
CA THR A 216 11.17 -10.63 -22.97
C THR A 216 12.52 -10.11 -23.45
N TRP A 217 12.78 -8.80 -23.31
CA TRP A 217 13.98 -8.10 -23.79
C TRP A 217 14.83 -7.48 -22.68
N LEU A 218 14.25 -7.31 -21.49
CA LEU A 218 14.87 -6.61 -20.37
C LEU A 218 15.08 -7.55 -19.16
N PRO A 219 16.06 -7.26 -18.29
CA PRO A 219 16.24 -7.98 -17.03
C PRO A 219 14.97 -7.91 -16.17
N ALA A 220 14.65 -9.00 -15.47
CA ALA A 220 13.45 -9.09 -14.62
C ALA A 220 13.39 -7.96 -13.56
N THR A 221 14.54 -7.55 -13.03
CA THR A 221 14.67 -6.40 -12.12
C THR A 221 14.10 -5.11 -12.71
N VAL A 222 14.39 -4.82 -13.98
CA VAL A 222 13.94 -3.60 -14.66
C VAL A 222 12.43 -3.65 -14.91
N SER A 223 11.92 -4.80 -15.35
CA SER A 223 10.48 -5.00 -15.54
C SER A 223 9.69 -4.90 -14.23
N LEU A 224 10.19 -5.51 -13.15
CA LEU A 224 9.59 -5.41 -11.82
C LEU A 224 9.63 -3.97 -11.28
N ALA A 225 10.72 -3.25 -11.51
CA ALA A 225 10.85 -1.86 -11.09
C ALA A 225 9.84 -0.97 -11.83
N MET A 226 9.70 -1.15 -13.15
CA MET A 226 8.71 -0.45 -13.97
C MET A 226 7.27 -0.75 -13.52
N ALA A 227 6.94 -2.02 -13.25
CA ALA A 227 5.61 -2.40 -12.75
C ALA A 227 5.33 -1.77 -11.38
N THR A 228 6.31 -1.80 -10.47
CA THR A 228 6.18 -1.22 -9.12
C THR A 228 6.02 0.31 -9.18
N LEU A 229 6.79 0.98 -10.03
CA LEU A 229 6.67 2.42 -10.27
C LEU A 229 5.32 2.80 -10.87
N ALA A 230 4.79 1.99 -11.81
CA ALA A 230 3.47 2.20 -12.38
C ALA A 230 2.36 2.08 -11.32
N LEU A 231 2.45 1.08 -10.43
CA LEU A 231 1.53 0.92 -9.30
C LEU A 231 1.62 2.09 -8.31
N LEU A 232 2.82 2.55 -7.98
CA LEU A 232 3.05 3.72 -7.13
C LEU A 232 2.48 5.01 -7.77
N ALA A 233 2.69 5.20 -9.08
CA ALA A 233 2.15 6.33 -9.82
C ALA A 233 0.62 6.31 -9.84
N ALA A 234 0.01 5.13 -10.04
CA ALA A 234 -1.44 4.96 -9.96
C ALA A 234 -1.98 5.28 -8.56
N ALA A 235 -1.32 4.78 -7.51
CA ALA A 235 -1.69 5.06 -6.12
C ALA A 235 -1.57 6.56 -5.78
N TRP A 236 -0.53 7.22 -6.31
CA TRP A 236 -0.35 8.65 -6.14
C TRP A 236 -1.44 9.46 -6.83
N LEU A 237 -1.79 9.12 -8.07
CA LEU A 237 -2.86 9.77 -8.83
C LEU A 237 -4.22 9.64 -8.14
N ASP A 238 -4.52 8.45 -7.59
CA ASP A 238 -5.76 8.20 -6.86
C ASP A 238 -5.87 9.12 -5.62
N ARG A 239 -4.78 9.23 -4.84
CA ARG A 239 -4.72 10.13 -3.67
C ARG A 239 -4.69 11.61 -4.01
N ALA A 240 -4.09 12.00 -5.13
CA ALA A 240 -4.15 13.38 -5.60
C ALA A 240 -5.58 13.76 -6.01
N GLY A 241 -6.37 12.78 -6.48
CA GLY A 241 -7.79 12.95 -6.82
C GLY A 241 -8.68 13.31 -5.63
N SER A 242 -8.44 12.73 -4.45
CA SER A 242 -9.28 12.92 -3.25
C SER A 242 -9.07 14.28 -2.57
N THR A 243 -7.89 14.89 -2.71
CA THR A 243 -7.56 16.18 -2.07
C THR A 243 -8.16 17.42 -2.77
N HIS A 244 -8.68 17.28 -3.98
CA HIS A 244 -9.16 18.40 -4.81
C HIS A 244 -10.67 18.65 -4.72
N HIS A 245 -11.33 18.27 -3.62
CA HIS A 245 -12.71 18.65 -3.42
C HIS A 245 -12.78 20.20 -3.37
N PRO A 246 -13.41 20.87 -4.35
CA PRO A 246 -13.51 22.31 -4.32
C PRO A 246 -14.21 22.69 -3.03
N ARG A 247 -13.56 23.55 -2.21
CA ARG A 247 -14.26 24.24 -1.14
C ARG A 247 -15.50 24.83 -1.78
N VAL A 248 -16.67 24.31 -1.42
CA VAL A 248 -17.92 24.97 -1.72
C VAL A 248 -17.79 26.30 -0.99
N THR A 249 -17.43 27.34 -1.73
CA THR A 249 -17.50 28.71 -1.23
C THR A 249 -18.94 28.90 -0.80
N PRO A 250 -19.20 29.19 0.49
CA PRO A 250 -20.56 29.42 0.92
C PRO A 250 -21.15 30.50 0.03
N HIS A 251 -22.22 30.16 -0.69
CA HIS A 251 -22.92 31.10 -1.55
C HIS A 251 -23.33 32.28 -0.67
N PRO A 252 -22.85 33.51 -0.92
CA PRO A 252 -23.13 34.68 -0.06
C PRO A 252 -24.60 35.17 -0.14
N GLU A 253 -25.50 34.37 -0.70
CA GLU A 253 -26.81 34.82 -1.17
C GLU A 253 -27.96 34.63 -0.16
N ARG A 254 -27.66 34.30 1.10
CA ARG A 254 -28.69 34.18 2.17
C ARG A 254 -28.55 35.20 3.31
N ALA A 255 -27.90 36.34 3.05
CA ALA A 255 -27.80 37.42 4.04
C ALA A 255 -28.75 38.61 3.77
N ALA A 256 -29.58 38.58 2.72
CA ALA A 256 -30.35 39.77 2.29
C ALA A 256 -31.87 39.73 2.57
N ASP A 257 -32.43 38.67 3.17
CA ASP A 257 -33.90 38.49 3.22
C ASP A 257 -34.52 38.52 4.63
N HIS A 258 -33.90 39.22 5.59
CA HIS A 258 -34.54 39.56 6.87
C HIS A 258 -34.61 41.06 7.06
N GLY A 259 -35.60 41.69 6.41
CA GLY A 259 -35.88 43.11 6.59
C GLY A 259 -37.11 43.58 5.83
N ILE A 260 -38.29 43.00 6.12
CA ILE A 260 -39.60 43.68 6.07
C ILE A 260 -40.48 43.12 7.19
#